data_AF-A0A0C2W3P6-F1
#
_entry.id   AF-A0A0C2W3P6-F1
#
_cell.length_a   1.000
_cell.length_b   1.000
_cell.length_c   1.000
_cell.angle_alpha   90.00
_cell.angle_beta   90.00
_cell.angle_gamma   90.00
#
_symmetry.space_group_name_H-M   'P 1'
#
loop_
_entity.id
_entity.type
_entity.pdbx_description
1 polymer ?
#
loop_
_entity_poly.entity_id
_entity_poly.type
_entity_poly.pdbx_seq_one_letter_code
_entity_poly.pdbx_strand_id
1 'polypeptide(L)'
;MQTFTLEVQDSFVPNFLDYLKQFKNEVTVHKDKNIESDPNFYERQKELQQIRDDIKSGKIDMVPHEDIWGNIKKHLNTFENN
;
A
#
# COMPACT_ATOMS: atom_id res chain seq x y z
N MET A 1 8.92 -27.14 14.43
CA MET A 1 7.74 -26.31 14.09
C MET A 1 7.61 -26.30 12.58
N GLN A 2 6.41 -26.49 12.05
CA GLN A 2 6.12 -26.43 10.62
C GLN A 2 5.29 -25.17 10.36
N THR A 3 5.61 -24.42 9.31
CA THR A 3 4.93 -23.17 8.95
C THR A 3 4.19 -23.35 7.64
N PHE A 4 2.99 -22.78 7.54
CA PHE A 4 2.20 -22.73 6.31
C PHE A 4 1.42 -21.41 6.26
N THR A 5 1.02 -21.00 5.06
CA THR A 5 0.25 -19.78 4.81
C THR A 5 -1.21 -20.14 4.55
N LEU A 6 -2.13 -19.37 5.13
CA LEU A 6 -3.58 -19.52 4.96
C LEU A 6 -4.15 -18.22 4.42
N GLU A 7 -4.97 -18.33 3.38
CA GLU A 7 -5.82 -17.23 2.91
C GLU A 7 -7.21 -17.40 3.53
N VAL A 8 -7.72 -16.34 4.15
CA VAL A 8 -9.05 -16.30 4.76
C VAL A 8 -9.73 -14.97 4.41
N GLN A 9 -11.06 -14.93 4.48
CA GLN A 9 -11.79 -13.67 4.33
C GLN A 9 -11.47 -12.73 5.49
N ASP A 10 -11.28 -11.43 5.22
CA ASP A 10 -11.00 -10.42 6.24
C ASP A 10 -12.04 -10.41 7.36
N SER A 11 -13.32 -10.57 6.98
CA SER A 11 -14.45 -10.67 7.92
C SER A 11 -14.37 -11.88 8.85
N PHE A 12 -13.64 -12.93 8.46
CA PHE A 12 -13.47 -14.16 9.24
C PHE A 12 -12.25 -14.13 10.17
N VAL A 13 -11.28 -13.24 9.93
CA VAL A 13 -10.05 -13.13 10.73
C VAL A 13 -10.33 -13.04 12.25
N PRO A 14 -11.29 -12.22 12.75
CA PRO A 14 -11.58 -12.16 14.18
C PRO A 14 -12.04 -13.49 14.76
N ASN A 15 -12.94 -14.19 14.07
CA ASN A 15 -13.47 -15.49 14.50
C ASN A 15 -12.39 -16.57 14.47
N PHE A 16 -11.54 -16.56 13.45
CA PHE A 16 -10.42 -17.48 13.32
C PHE A 16 -9.40 -17.29 14.45
N LEU A 17 -9.02 -16.05 14.74
CA LEU A 17 -8.11 -15.73 15.83
C LEU A 17 -8.69 -16.15 17.19
N ASP A 18 -10.00 -15.98 17.40
CA ASP A 18 -10.66 -16.42 18.62
C ASP A 18 -10.67 -17.95 18.76
N TYR A 19 -10.99 -18.66 17.68
CA TYR A 19 -10.93 -20.13 17.62
C TYR A 19 -9.52 -20.67 17.90
N LEU A 20 -8.47 -20.00 17.41
CA LEU A 20 -7.09 -20.43 17.62
C LEU A 20 -6.61 -20.27 19.08
N LYS A 21 -7.26 -19.44 19.90
CA LYS A 21 -6.86 -19.27 21.32
C LYS A 21 -6.90 -20.57 22.12
N GLN A 22 -7.73 -21.53 21.74
CA GLN A 22 -7.81 -22.83 22.43
C GLN A 22 -6.58 -23.73 22.16
N PHE A 23 -5.82 -23.45 21.09
CA PHE A 23 -4.61 -24.19 20.69
C PHE A 23 -3.33 -23.40 20.97
N LYS A 24 -3.33 -22.55 21.99
CA LYS A 24 -2.22 -21.63 22.30
C LYS A 24 -0.87 -22.31 22.58
N ASN A 25 -0.85 -23.60 22.90
CA ASN A 25 0.39 -24.34 23.15
C ASN A 25 0.93 -25.00 21.88
N GLU A 26 0.06 -25.23 20.89
CA GLU A 26 0.32 -25.94 19.64
C GLU A 26 0.50 -24.99 18.46
N VAL A 27 -0.14 -23.81 18.52
CA VAL A 27 -0.18 -22.80 17.46
C VAL A 27 0.42 -21.49 17.96
N THR A 28 1.35 -20.94 17.18
CA THR A 28 1.86 -19.59 17.38
C THR A 28 1.33 -18.69 16.28
N VAL A 29 0.55 -17.68 16.66
CA VAL A 29 0.08 -16.64 15.73
C VAL A 29 1.13 -15.53 15.71
N HIS A 30 1.80 -15.39 14.57
CA HIS A 30 2.68 -14.25 14.30
C HIS A 30 1.88 -13.18 13.57
N LYS A 31 1.76 -12.00 14.17
CA LYS A 31 1.29 -10.82 13.44
C LYS A 31 2.43 -10.33 12.55
N ASP A 32 2.12 -10.02 11.30
CA ASP A 32 3.08 -9.39 10.41
C ASP A 32 3.36 -7.95 10.91
N LYS A 33 4.63 -7.64 11.18
CA LYS A 33 5.04 -6.34 11.70
C LYS A 33 4.68 -5.18 10.77
N ASN A 34 4.65 -5.42 9.45
CA ASN A 34 4.28 -4.41 8.48
C ASN A 34 2.80 -4.05 8.65
N ILE A 35 1.92 -5.04 8.87
CA ILE A 35 0.49 -4.81 9.12
C ILE A 35 0.24 -4.16 10.49
N GLU A 36 1.03 -4.50 11.51
CA GLU A 36 0.93 -3.86 12.83
C GLU A 36 1.26 -2.37 12.78
N SER A 37 2.29 -1.99 12.01
CA SER A 37 2.69 -0.59 11.84
C SER A 37 1.82 0.13 10.81
N ASP A 38 1.31 -0.60 9.82
CA ASP A 38 0.59 -0.08 8.67
C ASP A 38 -0.45 -1.10 8.15
N PRO A 39 -1.73 -0.95 8.53
CA PRO A 39 -2.80 -1.84 8.10
C PRO A 39 -2.95 -1.97 6.58
N ASN A 40 -2.56 -0.94 5.81
CA ASN A 40 -2.74 -0.90 4.36
C ASN A 40 -1.42 -1.17 3.61
N PHE A 41 -0.41 -1.75 4.28
CA PHE A 41 0.93 -1.92 3.72
C PHE A 41 0.92 -2.67 2.38
N TYR A 42 0.21 -3.80 2.29
CA TYR A 42 0.19 -4.61 1.06
C TYR A 42 -0.60 -3.95 -0.07
N GLU A 43 -1.67 -3.22 0.24
CA GLU A 43 -2.40 -2.44 -0.75
C GLU A 43 -1.50 -1.36 -1.35
N ARG A 44 -0.82 -0.59 -0.50
CA ARG A 44 0.16 0.42 -0.93
C ARG A 44 1.33 -0.17 -1.69
N GLN A 45 1.81 -1.34 -1.29
CA GLN A 45 2.86 -2.06 -2.00
C GLN A 45 2.41 -2.41 -3.43
N LYS A 46 1.18 -2.91 -3.58
CA LYS A 46 0.59 -3.25 -4.88
C LYS A 46 0.39 -2.01 -5.75
N GLU A 47 -0.14 -0.93 -5.18
CA GLU A 47 -0.30 0.36 -5.86
C GLU A 47 1.03 0.92 -6.35
N LEU A 48 2.06 0.92 -5.49
CA LEU A 48 3.39 1.39 -5.85
C LEU A 48 3.99 0.55 -6.99
N GLN A 49 3.81 -0.76 -6.94
CA GLN A 49 4.28 -1.64 -8.00
C GLN A 49 3.58 -1.32 -9.33
N GLN A 50 2.26 -1.12 -9.32
CA GLN A 50 1.51 -0.72 -10.51
C GLN A 50 1.97 0.63 -11.06
N ILE A 51 2.19 1.64 -10.20
CA ILE A 51 2.70 2.95 -10.62
C ILE A 51 4.06 2.81 -11.31
N ARG A 52 4.97 1.99 -10.75
CA ARG A 52 6.29 1.76 -11.34
C ARG A 52 6.19 1.08 -12.70
N ASP A 53 5.27 0.14 -12.86
CA ASP A 53 5.06 -0.57 -14.12
C ASP A 53 4.38 0.32 -15.17
N ASP A 54 3.46 1.19 -14.76
CA ASP A 54 2.84 2.20 -15.61
C ASP A 54 3.87 3.26 -16.08
N ILE A 55 4.82 3.65 -15.23
CA ILE A 55 5.96 4.50 -15.63
C ILE A 55 6.85 3.78 -16.64
N LYS A 56 7.24 2.53 -16.37
CA LYS A 56 8.12 1.76 -17.26
C LYS A 56 7.49 1.47 -18.63
N SER A 57 6.17 1.28 -18.67
CA SER A 57 5.42 1.05 -19.90
C SER A 57 5.14 2.35 -20.68
N GLY A 58 5.45 3.52 -20.11
CA GLY A 58 5.15 4.82 -20.72
C GLY A 58 3.67 5.21 -20.62
N LYS A 59 2.89 4.55 -19.78
CA LYS A 59 1.49 4.90 -19.52
C LYS A 59 1.37 6.11 -18.57
N ILE A 60 2.35 6.28 -17.69
CA ILE A 60 2.52 7.47 -16.85
C ILE A 60 3.85 8.13 -17.22
N ASP A 61 3.79 9.39 -17.62
CA ASP A 61 4.98 10.19 -17.88
C ASP A 61 5.56 10.76 -16.59
N MET A 62 6.88 10.62 -16.43
CA MET A 62 7.61 11.35 -15.39
C MET A 62 7.92 12.76 -15.88
N VAL A 63 7.20 13.74 -15.37
CA VAL A 63 7.39 15.16 -15.72
C VAL A 63 8.56 15.74 -14.90
N PRO A 64 9.53 16.41 -15.54
CA PRO A 64 10.59 17.12 -14.83
C PRO A 64 10.05 18.14 -13.82
N HIS A 65 10.74 18.27 -12.70
CA HIS A 65 10.36 19.19 -11.63
C HIS A 65 10.25 20.65 -12.11
N GLU A 66 11.16 21.06 -13.00
CA GLU A 66 11.21 22.40 -13.56
C GLU A 66 9.97 22.70 -14.41
N ASP A 67 9.50 21.73 -15.19
CA ASP A 67 8.31 21.87 -16.03
C ASP A 67 7.04 22.00 -15.17
N ILE A 68 6.95 21.22 -14.09
CA ILE A 68 5.83 21.32 -13.13
C ILE A 68 5.79 22.73 -12.52
N TRP A 69 6.92 23.21 -11.98
CA TRP A 69 6.96 24.54 -11.36
C TRP A 69 6.82 25.67 -12.37
N GLY A 70 7.35 25.51 -13.57
CA GLY A 70 7.17 26.45 -14.67
C GLY A 70 5.68 26.62 -14.99
N ASN A 71 4.94 25.51 -15.10
CA ASN A 71 3.51 25.52 -15.35
C ASN A 71 2.72 26.17 -14.20
N ILE A 72 3.07 25.85 -12.95
CA ILE A 72 2.44 26.47 -11.76
C ILE A 72 2.67 27.99 -11.77
N LYS A 73 3.92 28.45 -11.92
CA LYS A 73 4.26 29.88 -11.94
C LYS A 73 3.54 30.61 -13.08
N LYS A 74 3.51 30.01 -14.27
CA LYS A 74 2.80 30.57 -15.43
C LYS A 74 1.31 30.73 -15.13
N HIS A 75 0.68 29.73 -14.53
CA HIS A 75 -0.73 29.81 -14.13
C HIS A 75 -0.96 30.90 -13.09
N LEU A 76 -0.12 31.00 -12.06
CA LEU A 76 -0.26 32.03 -11.03
C LEU A 76 -0.14 33.45 -11.60
N ASN A 77 0.78 33.67 -12.53
CA ASN A 77 0.93 34.96 -13.21
C ASN A 77 -0.31 35.39 -14.02
N THR A 78 -1.20 34.46 -14.40
CA THR A 78 -2.46 34.83 -15.08
C THR A 78 -3.46 35.51 -14.14
N PHE A 79 -3.32 35.36 -12.83
CA PHE A 79 -4.17 36.06 -11.85
C PHE A 79 -3.66 37.46 -11.53
N GLU A 80 -2.36 37.70 -11.66
CA GLU A 80 -1.74 39.01 -11.38
C GLU A 80 -1.83 40.00 -12.56
N ASN A 81 -2.02 39.48 -13.77
CA ASN A 81 -2.08 40.28 -15.00
C ASN A 81 -3.51 40.46 -15.56
N ASN A 82 -4.53 40.18 -14.75
CA ASN A 82 -5.95 40.50 -15.00
C ASN A 82 -6.41 41.60 -14.05
#